data_AF-A9V9R0-F1
#
_entry.id   AF-A9V9R0-F1
#
_cell.length_a   1.000
_cell.length_b   1.000
_cell.length_c   1.000
_cell.angle_alpha   90.00
_cell.angle_beta   90.00
_cell.angle_gamma   90.00
#
_symmetry.space_group_name_H-M   'P 1'
#
loop_
_entity.id
_entity.type
_entity.pdbx_description
1 polymer ?
#
loop_
_entity_poly.entity_id
_entity_poly.type
_entity_poly.pdbx_seq_one_letter_code
_entity_poly.pdbx_strand_id
1 'polypeptide(L)'
;MELTIANAMRKREQQQQQQQQQQCVCVCVCVCVCVITEKRSQRASATSSFIITWKGGKVSLSLIFSLIRSLSLSLSLSLSLSLSLLSFDQSLENVVTERHPLKPYTTFTEFYTHYASEHRDHTCRLLHIVGTSLITATVLISSPVTFVAMGLAGAVGYIACGLLAAAPSGIVEGVLMIGTFLLAHRIMTGNYKMALFVVLVGYSFAWVGHFFFEMNRPATFIYPSFSLMGDYRMTFNVLTGIESL
;
A
#
# COMPACT_ATOMS: atom_id res chain seq x y z
N MET A 1 -5.45 -19.92 -50.20
CA MET A 1 -6.74 -19.26 -49.88
C MET A 1 -6.97 -19.24 -48.37
N GLU A 2 -6.92 -20.40 -47.70
CA GLU A 2 -6.96 -20.57 -46.23
C GLU A 2 -6.03 -19.62 -45.45
N LEU A 3 -4.74 -19.54 -45.83
CA LEU A 3 -3.75 -18.73 -45.13
C LEU A 3 -4.06 -17.21 -45.18
N THR A 4 -4.68 -16.75 -46.27
CA THR A 4 -5.04 -15.35 -46.48
C THR A 4 -6.25 -14.97 -45.61
N ILE A 5 -7.20 -15.89 -45.44
CA ILE A 5 -8.40 -15.68 -44.61
C ILE A 5 -8.00 -15.66 -43.12
N ALA A 6 -7.14 -16.57 -42.68
CA ALA A 6 -6.65 -16.62 -41.29
C ALA A 6 -5.87 -15.36 -40.90
N ASN A 7 -5.11 -14.76 -41.83
CA ASN A 7 -4.40 -13.51 -41.58
C ASN A 7 -5.33 -12.29 -41.59
N ALA A 8 -6.39 -12.29 -42.40
CA ALA A 8 -7.40 -11.24 -42.38
C ALA A 8 -8.24 -11.26 -41.08
N MET A 9 -8.53 -12.46 -40.57
CA MET A 9 -9.22 -12.67 -39.28
C MET A 9 -8.41 -12.12 -38.11
N ARG A 10 -7.13 -12.50 -37.97
CA ARG A 10 -6.25 -12.00 -36.91
C ARG A 10 -6.09 -10.48 -36.93
N LYS A 11 -6.07 -9.88 -38.13
CA LYS A 11 -5.98 -8.43 -38.27
C LYS A 11 -7.27 -7.72 -37.83
N ARG A 12 -8.44 -8.34 -38.03
CA ARG A 12 -9.73 -7.84 -37.52
C ARG A 12 -9.86 -7.97 -36.01
N GLU A 13 -9.37 -9.07 -35.42
CA GLU A 13 -9.33 -9.26 -33.97
C GLU A 13 -8.42 -8.22 -33.29
N GLN A 14 -7.23 -7.95 -33.86
CA GLN A 14 -6.34 -6.91 -33.36
C GLN A 14 -6.94 -5.50 -33.50
N GLN A 15 -7.67 -5.21 -34.58
CA GLN A 15 -8.38 -3.95 -34.75
C GLN A 15 -9.56 -3.80 -33.77
N GLN A 16 -10.31 -4.87 -33.49
CA GLN A 16 -11.38 -4.86 -32.48
C GLN A 16 -10.84 -4.67 -31.07
N GLN A 17 -9.72 -5.30 -30.72
CA GLN A 17 -9.06 -5.10 -29.41
C GLN A 17 -8.55 -3.67 -29.22
N GLN A 18 -8.03 -3.03 -30.27
CA GLN A 18 -7.63 -1.60 -30.20
C GLN A 18 -8.84 -0.65 -30.09
N GLN A 19 -9.98 -0.97 -30.70
CA GLN A 19 -11.19 -0.14 -30.59
C GLN A 19 -11.83 -0.19 -29.20
N GLN A 20 -11.73 -1.32 -28.48
CA GLN A 20 -12.31 -1.47 -27.14
C GLN A 20 -11.56 -0.70 -26.04
N GLN A 21 -10.30 -0.30 -26.25
CA GLN A 21 -9.51 0.43 -25.25
C GLN A 21 -9.67 1.96 -25.29
N GLN A 22 -10.37 2.54 -26.26
CA GLN A 22 -10.46 4.01 -26.45
C GLN A 22 -11.82 4.64 -26.09
N GLN A 23 -12.69 3.96 -25.35
CA GLN A 23 -13.97 4.54 -24.98
C GLN A 23 -13.92 5.32 -23.66
N CYS A 24 -13.36 6.53 -23.70
CA CYS A 24 -13.56 7.52 -22.65
C CYS A 24 -14.95 8.15 -22.80
N VAL A 25 -15.87 7.83 -21.89
CA VAL A 25 -17.17 8.49 -21.81
C VAL A 25 -17.03 9.73 -20.91
N CYS A 26 -16.96 10.92 -21.51
CA CYS A 26 -17.10 12.17 -20.77
C CYS A 26 -18.59 12.46 -20.53
N VAL A 27 -19.04 12.33 -19.28
CA VAL A 27 -20.37 12.79 -18.87
C VAL A 27 -20.26 14.26 -18.43
N CYS A 28 -20.62 15.18 -19.34
CA CYS A 28 -20.73 16.60 -19.02
C CYS A 28 -22.11 16.87 -18.39
N VAL A 29 -22.15 17.16 -17.08
CA VAL A 29 -23.37 17.64 -16.42
C VAL A 29 -23.46 19.16 -16.64
N CYS A 30 -24.19 19.59 -17.68
CA CYS A 30 -24.48 21.00 -17.89
C CYS A 30 -25.63 21.42 -16.97
N VAL A 31 -25.35 22.19 -15.91
CA VAL A 31 -26.39 22.89 -15.15
C VAL A 31 -26.71 24.18 -15.88
N CYS A 32 -27.78 24.18 -16.67
CA CYS A 32 -28.30 25.39 -17.30
C CYS A 32 -29.05 26.23 -16.25
N VAL A 33 -28.48 27.37 -15.85
CA VAL A 33 -29.20 28.39 -15.06
C VAL A 33 -29.77 29.42 -16.03
N CYS A 34 -31.08 29.38 -16.24
CA CYS A 34 -31.79 30.43 -16.99
C CYS A 34 -31.90 31.68 -16.13
N VAL A 35 -31.17 32.74 -16.48
CA VAL A 35 -31.32 34.07 -15.85
C VAL A 35 -32.25 34.90 -16.73
N ILE A 36 -33.46 35.18 -16.23
CA ILE A 36 -34.40 36.10 -16.86
C ILE A 36 -33.93 37.52 -16.55
N THR A 37 -33.36 38.22 -17.54
CA THR A 37 -33.01 39.64 -17.41
C THR A 37 -34.12 40.51 -17.99
N GLU A 38 -34.87 41.18 -17.12
CA GLU A 38 -35.79 42.24 -17.52
C GLU A 38 -34.98 43.50 -17.90
N LYS A 39 -35.17 43.97 -19.13
CA LYS A 39 -34.36 45.06 -19.71
C LYS A 39 -34.96 46.40 -19.30
N ARG A 40 -34.35 47.10 -18.33
CA ARG A 40 -34.64 48.54 -18.09
C ARG A 40 -33.42 49.41 -18.30
N SER A 41 -33.62 50.40 -19.16
CA SER A 41 -32.67 51.42 -19.61
C SER A 41 -32.41 52.45 -18.51
N GLN A 42 -31.14 52.71 -18.14
CA GLN A 42 -30.43 53.98 -18.40
C GLN A 42 -29.08 54.08 -17.64
N ARG A 43 -28.08 54.56 -18.40
CA ARG A 43 -26.81 55.27 -18.11
C ARG A 43 -26.15 55.30 -16.71
N ALA A 44 -24.85 54.96 -16.80
CA ALA A 44 -23.66 55.68 -16.29
C ALA A 44 -23.08 55.36 -14.89
N SER A 45 -21.86 54.80 -14.97
CA SER A 45 -20.66 55.05 -14.15
C SER A 45 -20.75 54.94 -12.63
N ALA A 46 -20.27 53.82 -12.08
CA ALA A 46 -19.16 53.77 -11.11
C ALA A 46 -18.94 52.33 -10.65
N THR A 47 -17.67 51.97 -10.46
CA THR A 47 -17.19 50.77 -9.76
C THR A 47 -18.08 50.39 -8.57
N SER A 48 -18.74 49.23 -8.61
CA SER A 48 -19.59 48.82 -7.50
C SER A 48 -19.59 47.30 -7.31
N SER A 49 -19.05 46.87 -6.18
CA SER A 49 -19.32 45.55 -5.61
C SER A 49 -20.83 45.41 -5.40
N PHE A 50 -21.47 44.55 -6.19
CA PHE A 50 -22.92 44.30 -6.12
C PHE A 50 -23.28 43.64 -4.79
N ILE A 51 -23.86 44.41 -3.86
CA ILE A 51 -24.51 43.93 -2.64
C ILE A 51 -26.02 43.95 -2.88
N ILE A 52 -26.67 42.78 -2.86
CA ILE A 52 -28.13 42.68 -2.83
C ILE A 52 -28.55 42.81 -1.36
N THR A 53 -29.25 43.88 -1.02
CA THR A 53 -29.83 44.06 0.32
C THR A 53 -31.25 43.51 0.34
N TRP A 54 -31.50 42.50 1.18
CA TRP A 54 -32.86 42.04 1.50
C TRP A 54 -33.17 42.36 2.97
N LYS A 55 -34.45 42.59 3.26
CA LYS A 55 -34.97 43.11 4.53
C LYS A 55 -34.63 42.11 5.65
N GLY A 56 -33.49 42.30 6.34
CA GLY A 56 -33.05 41.45 7.47
C GLY A 56 -31.58 41.01 7.46
N GLY A 57 -30.80 41.27 6.41
CA GLY A 57 -29.37 40.95 6.42
C GLY A 57 -28.68 41.12 5.07
N LYS A 58 -27.39 41.48 5.08
CA LYS A 58 -26.56 41.57 3.87
C LYS A 58 -25.92 40.20 3.61
N VAL A 59 -26.25 39.56 2.49
CA VAL A 59 -25.55 38.35 2.03
C VAL A 59 -24.73 38.72 0.80
N SER A 60 -23.41 38.51 0.88
CA SER A 60 -22.50 38.82 -0.23
C SER A 60 -22.70 37.80 -1.35
N LEU A 61 -22.87 38.26 -2.59
CA LEU A 61 -22.99 37.42 -3.78
C LEU A 61 -21.82 36.42 -3.90
N SER A 62 -20.62 36.85 -3.49
CA SER A 62 -19.41 36.04 -3.45
C SER A 62 -19.51 34.82 -2.52
N LEU A 63 -20.22 34.94 -1.38
CA LEU A 63 -20.47 33.83 -0.46
C LEU A 63 -21.37 32.80 -1.12
N ILE A 64 -22.42 33.23 -1.82
CA ILE A 64 -23.35 32.33 -2.53
C ILE A 64 -22.60 31.55 -3.62
N PHE A 65 -21.80 32.23 -4.45
CA PHE A 65 -20.98 31.56 -5.47
C PHE A 65 -19.95 30.60 -4.86
N SER A 66 -19.31 30.98 -3.75
CA SER A 66 -18.34 30.11 -3.07
C SER A 66 -19.00 28.88 -2.45
N LEU A 67 -20.20 29.02 -1.86
CA LEU A 67 -20.97 27.90 -1.32
C LEU A 67 -21.44 26.95 -2.41
N ILE A 68 -21.97 27.47 -3.54
CA ILE A 68 -22.38 26.64 -4.67
C ILE A 68 -21.19 25.86 -5.25
N ARG A 69 -20.03 26.52 -5.37
CA ARG A 69 -18.81 25.88 -5.87
C ARG A 69 -18.29 24.80 -4.93
N SER A 70 -18.28 25.04 -3.62
CA SER A 70 -17.87 24.05 -2.62
C SER A 70 -18.83 22.87 -2.54
N LEU A 71 -20.14 23.11 -2.64
CA LEU A 71 -21.17 22.08 -2.61
C LEU A 71 -21.15 21.23 -3.90
N SER A 72 -20.90 21.85 -5.06
CA SER A 72 -20.71 21.14 -6.32
C SER A 72 -19.44 20.28 -6.29
N LEU A 73 -18.35 20.79 -5.73
CA LEU A 73 -17.10 20.04 -5.59
C LEU A 73 -17.27 18.85 -4.65
N SER A 74 -17.95 19.03 -3.50
CA SER A 74 -18.17 17.97 -2.53
C SER A 74 -19.10 16.88 -3.06
N LEU A 75 -20.21 17.24 -3.74
CA LEU A 75 -21.07 16.25 -4.39
C LEU A 75 -20.31 15.50 -5.50
N SER A 76 -19.48 16.19 -6.27
CA SER A 76 -18.68 15.56 -7.33
C SER A 76 -17.65 14.59 -6.76
N LEU A 77 -16.98 14.95 -5.66
CA LEU A 77 -16.02 14.09 -4.98
C LEU A 77 -16.70 12.88 -4.36
N SER A 78 -17.83 13.08 -3.68
CA SER A 78 -18.61 12.01 -3.07
C SER A 78 -19.18 11.05 -4.11
N LEU A 79 -19.72 11.56 -5.22
CA LEU A 79 -20.25 10.73 -6.29
C LEU A 79 -19.12 9.97 -6.99
N SER A 80 -17.97 10.61 -7.24
CA SER A 80 -16.79 9.96 -7.80
C SER A 80 -16.24 8.87 -6.88
N LEU A 81 -16.20 9.12 -5.57
CA LEU A 81 -15.76 8.13 -4.59
C LEU A 81 -16.74 6.95 -4.51
N SER A 82 -18.05 7.22 -4.48
CA SER A 82 -19.07 6.15 -4.48
C SER A 82 -19.05 5.33 -5.77
N LEU A 83 -18.91 5.94 -6.94
CA LEU A 83 -18.75 5.22 -8.22
C LEU A 83 -17.44 4.43 -8.26
N SER A 84 -16.36 4.99 -7.71
CA SER A 84 -15.07 4.29 -7.60
C SER A 84 -15.16 3.08 -6.66
N LEU A 85 -15.90 3.19 -5.55
CA LEU A 85 -16.12 2.07 -4.64
C LEU A 85 -17.03 0.99 -5.26
N LEU A 86 -18.06 1.37 -6.02
CA LEU A 86 -18.96 0.42 -6.70
C LEU A 86 -18.25 -0.33 -7.84
N SER A 87 -17.42 0.38 -8.61
CA SER A 87 -16.59 -0.24 -9.66
C SER A 87 -15.45 -1.07 -9.08
N PHE A 88 -14.91 -0.68 -7.92
CA PHE A 88 -13.94 -1.49 -7.18
C PHE A 88 -14.57 -2.80 -6.69
N ASP A 89 -15.79 -2.77 -6.15
CA ASP A 89 -16.50 -3.98 -5.69
C ASP A 89 -16.71 -5.00 -6.82
N GLN A 90 -17.18 -4.53 -7.98
CA GLN A 90 -17.36 -5.38 -9.16
C GLN A 90 -16.03 -5.89 -9.76
N SER A 91 -14.93 -5.14 -9.59
CA SER A 91 -13.60 -5.62 -9.93
C SER A 91 -13.07 -6.64 -8.91
N LEU A 92 -13.42 -6.49 -7.63
CA LEU A 92 -13.02 -7.40 -6.57
C LEU A 92 -13.65 -8.77 -6.76
N GLU A 93 -14.93 -8.84 -7.13
CA GLU A 93 -15.63 -10.11 -7.39
C GLU A 93 -15.06 -10.87 -8.60
N ASN A 94 -14.63 -10.14 -9.64
CA ASN A 94 -13.98 -10.70 -10.82
C ASN A 94 -12.49 -11.05 -10.59
N VAL A 95 -11.80 -10.39 -9.65
CA VAL A 95 -10.43 -10.76 -9.23
C VAL A 95 -10.45 -11.93 -8.23
N VAL A 96 -11.50 -12.04 -7.41
CA VAL A 96 -11.70 -13.14 -6.46
C VAL A 96 -11.94 -14.49 -7.16
N THR A 97 -12.29 -14.48 -8.46
CA THR A 97 -12.44 -15.69 -9.28
C THR A 97 -11.14 -16.11 -10.00
N GLU A 98 -10.16 -15.20 -10.15
CA GLU A 98 -8.82 -15.43 -10.73
C GLU A 98 -7.71 -15.48 -9.64
N ARG A 99 -7.96 -16.11 -8.47
CA ARG A 99 -7.06 -15.92 -7.33
C ARG A 99 -5.67 -16.53 -7.55
N HIS A 100 -4.66 -15.68 -7.41
CA HIS A 100 -3.37 -16.09 -6.88
C HIS A 100 -3.57 -16.95 -5.62
N PRO A 101 -2.81 -18.04 -5.45
CA PRO A 101 -2.99 -18.92 -4.30
C PRO A 101 -2.87 -18.12 -3.00
N LEU A 102 -3.83 -18.34 -2.10
CA LEU A 102 -3.76 -17.81 -0.74
C LEU A 102 -2.46 -18.28 -0.07
N LYS A 103 -2.01 -17.51 0.93
CA LYS A 103 -0.91 -17.88 1.82
C LYS A 103 -1.11 -19.32 2.36
N PRO A 104 -0.20 -20.27 2.11
CA PRO A 104 -0.36 -21.68 2.49
C PRO A 104 -0.49 -21.95 4.00
N TYR A 105 0.25 -21.21 4.82
CA TYR A 105 0.31 -21.36 6.27
C TYR A 105 -0.57 -20.33 6.99
N THR A 106 -1.39 -20.81 7.93
CA THR A 106 -2.29 -19.97 8.73
C THR A 106 -1.78 -19.72 10.14
N THR A 107 -0.98 -20.65 10.67
CA THR A 107 -0.38 -20.55 11.99
C THR A 107 1.13 -20.45 11.88
N PHE A 108 1.75 -19.82 12.89
CA PHE A 108 3.21 -19.78 12.96
C PHE A 108 3.83 -21.17 13.13
N THR A 109 3.17 -22.09 13.82
CA THR A 109 3.69 -23.45 14.02
C THR A 109 3.83 -24.20 12.71
N GLU A 110 2.82 -24.14 11.84
CA GLU A 110 2.88 -24.72 10.50
C GLU A 110 3.96 -24.06 9.65
N PHE A 111 4.00 -22.72 9.66
CA PHE A 111 5.01 -21.95 8.96
C PHE A 111 6.42 -22.31 9.42
N TYR A 112 6.65 -22.45 10.73
CA TYR A 112 7.99 -22.68 11.28
C TYR A 112 8.58 -24.01 10.84
N THR A 113 7.76 -25.06 10.74
CA THR A 113 8.20 -26.36 10.22
C THR A 113 8.71 -26.24 8.79
N HIS A 114 8.01 -25.49 7.94
CA HIS A 114 8.47 -25.21 6.58
C HIS A 114 9.71 -24.31 6.58
N TYR A 115 9.71 -23.23 7.36
CA TYR A 115 10.82 -22.31 7.50
C TYR A 115 12.11 -23.04 7.89
N ALA A 116 12.09 -23.91 8.90
CA ALA A 116 13.25 -24.71 9.30
C ALA A 116 13.74 -25.63 8.17
N SER A 117 12.82 -26.16 7.36
CA SER A 117 13.17 -27.00 6.21
C SER A 117 13.82 -26.24 5.04
N GLU A 118 13.67 -24.91 4.99
CA GLU A 118 14.29 -24.00 4.01
C GLU A 118 15.64 -23.45 4.50
N HIS A 119 16.07 -23.83 5.72
CA HIS A 119 17.36 -23.48 6.32
C HIS A 119 18.05 -24.77 6.79
N ARG A 120 18.49 -25.61 5.86
CA ARG A 120 19.22 -26.86 6.13
C ARG A 120 20.73 -26.67 6.13
N ASP A 121 21.22 -25.70 5.36
CA ASP A 121 22.62 -25.37 5.26
C ASP A 121 23.11 -24.66 6.53
N HIS A 122 24.21 -25.18 7.08
CA HIS A 122 24.83 -24.67 8.29
C HIS A 122 25.23 -23.18 8.16
N THR A 123 25.76 -22.78 7.00
CA THR A 123 26.20 -21.40 6.77
C THR A 123 25.00 -20.47 6.65
N CYS A 124 23.93 -20.90 5.98
CA CYS A 124 22.67 -20.15 5.94
C CYS A 124 22.15 -19.86 7.36
N ARG A 125 22.01 -20.89 8.20
CA ARG A 125 21.55 -20.73 9.58
C ARG A 125 22.47 -19.84 10.41
N LEU A 126 23.79 -20.02 10.27
CA LEU A 126 24.77 -19.18 10.94
C LEU A 126 24.63 -17.70 10.53
N LEU A 127 24.43 -17.41 9.24
CA LEU A 127 24.23 -16.03 8.77
C LEU A 127 22.96 -15.41 9.37
N HIS A 128 21.86 -16.16 9.43
CA HIS A 128 20.63 -15.68 10.10
C HIS A 128 20.86 -15.41 11.60
N ILE A 129 21.56 -16.30 12.29
CA ILE A 129 21.88 -16.14 13.72
C ILE A 129 22.79 -14.94 13.96
N VAL A 130 23.84 -14.78 13.15
CA VAL A 130 24.76 -13.64 13.22
C VAL A 130 24.02 -12.34 12.94
N GLY A 131 23.20 -12.27 11.89
CA GLY A 131 22.39 -11.10 11.56
C GLY A 131 21.42 -10.72 12.68
N THR A 132 20.67 -11.70 13.21
CA THR A 132 19.71 -11.52 14.30
C THR A 132 20.40 -11.04 15.58
N SER A 133 21.56 -11.60 15.90
CA SER A 133 22.37 -11.21 17.07
C SER A 133 22.90 -9.79 16.93
N LEU A 134 23.40 -9.42 15.74
CA LEU A 134 23.89 -8.07 15.45
C LEU A 134 22.78 -7.02 15.56
N ILE A 135 21.59 -7.30 15.01
CA ILE A 135 20.43 -6.41 15.16
C ILE A 135 20.08 -6.26 16.64
N THR A 136 19.96 -7.38 17.36
CA THR A 136 19.59 -7.38 18.78
C THR A 136 20.56 -6.57 19.61
N ALA A 137 21.87 -6.81 19.45
CA ALA A 137 22.92 -6.05 20.13
C ALA A 137 22.87 -4.56 19.75
N THR A 138 22.69 -4.26 18.46
CA THR A 138 22.60 -2.88 17.97
C THR A 138 21.43 -2.13 18.59
N VAL A 139 20.25 -2.74 18.62
CA VAL A 139 19.03 -2.14 19.20
C VAL A 139 19.18 -1.91 20.72
N LEU A 140 19.84 -2.83 21.43
CA LEU A 140 20.06 -2.72 22.88
C LEU A 140 21.11 -1.66 23.24
N ILE A 141 22.15 -1.48 22.41
CA ILE A 141 23.27 -0.57 22.69
C ILE A 141 23.00 0.86 22.18
N SER A 142 22.27 1.02 21.08
CA SER A 142 22.18 2.32 20.39
C SER A 142 21.41 3.38 21.18
N SER A 143 20.13 3.13 21.47
CA SER A 143 19.28 4.03 22.24
C SER A 143 17.95 3.34 22.61
N PRO A 144 17.32 3.74 23.73
CA PRO A 144 15.96 3.29 24.06
C PRO A 144 14.94 3.61 22.96
N VAL A 145 15.18 4.68 22.20
CA VAL A 145 14.31 5.08 21.07
C VAL A 145 14.32 4.03 19.95
N THR A 146 15.48 3.46 19.63
CA THR A 146 15.59 2.41 18.61
C THR A 146 14.79 1.16 19.03
N PHE A 147 14.86 0.78 20.32
CA PHE A 147 14.06 -0.31 20.87
C PHE A 147 12.56 -0.04 20.79
N VAL A 148 12.10 1.15 21.18
CA VAL A 148 10.68 1.54 21.09
C VAL A 148 10.20 1.53 19.64
N ALA A 149 10.97 2.12 18.71
CA ALA A 149 10.62 2.12 17.30
C ALA A 149 10.52 0.70 16.72
N MET A 150 11.43 -0.21 17.10
CA MET A 150 11.39 -1.61 16.70
C MET A 150 10.15 -2.32 17.27
N GLY A 151 9.82 -2.07 18.54
CA GLY A 151 8.62 -2.61 19.19
C GLY A 151 7.33 -2.15 18.51
N LEU A 152 7.23 -0.86 18.13
CA LEU A 152 6.10 -0.32 17.37
C LEU A 152 5.97 -0.98 16.00
N ALA A 153 7.08 -1.14 15.28
CA ALA A 153 7.10 -1.82 13.99
C ALA A 153 6.70 -3.29 14.10
N GLY A 154 7.15 -3.99 15.14
CA GLY A 154 6.76 -5.37 15.44
C GLY A 154 5.28 -5.50 15.77
N ALA A 155 4.72 -4.58 16.56
CA ALA A 155 3.29 -4.56 16.87
C ALA A 155 2.44 -4.31 15.61
N VAL A 156 2.85 -3.36 14.76
CA VAL A 156 2.19 -3.11 13.46
C VAL A 156 2.29 -4.35 12.57
N GLY A 157 3.46 -4.99 12.49
CA GLY A 157 3.65 -6.23 11.75
C GLY A 157 2.73 -7.36 12.22
N TYR A 158 2.65 -7.58 13.53
CA TYR A 158 1.77 -8.60 14.12
C TYR A 158 0.29 -8.38 13.77
N ILE A 159 -0.18 -7.13 13.86
CA ILE A 159 -1.56 -6.78 13.48
C ILE A 159 -1.75 -6.93 11.96
N ALA A 160 -0.80 -6.43 11.17
CA ALA A 160 -0.86 -6.50 9.71
C ALA A 160 -0.85 -7.94 9.19
N CYS A 161 -0.09 -8.85 9.81
CA CYS A 161 -0.06 -10.27 9.46
C CYS A 161 -1.46 -10.91 9.57
N GLY A 162 -2.25 -10.54 10.58
CA GLY A 162 -3.63 -11.01 10.74
C GLY A 162 -4.58 -10.39 9.71
N LEU A 163 -4.51 -9.06 9.51
CA LEU A 163 -5.37 -8.34 8.55
C LEU A 163 -5.08 -8.71 7.09
N LEU A 164 -3.82 -9.02 6.78
CA LEU A 164 -3.33 -9.34 5.44
C LEU A 164 -3.12 -10.85 5.24
N ALA A 165 -3.77 -11.69 6.05
CA ALA A 165 -3.66 -13.14 5.95
C ALA A 165 -4.16 -13.68 4.58
N ALA A 166 -5.17 -13.03 4.00
CA ALA A 166 -5.70 -13.39 2.68
C ALA A 166 -4.91 -12.78 1.51
N ALA A 167 -3.92 -11.92 1.76
CA ALA A 167 -3.13 -11.29 0.70
C ALA A 167 -2.16 -12.32 0.08
N PRO A 168 -2.02 -12.36 -1.26
CA PRO A 168 -1.15 -13.33 -1.94
C PRO A 168 0.35 -13.06 -1.74
N SER A 169 0.72 -11.87 -1.23
CA SER A 169 2.11 -11.51 -0.94
C SER A 169 2.24 -10.83 0.42
N GLY A 170 3.43 -10.88 0.98
CA GLY A 170 3.80 -10.18 2.21
C GLY A 170 4.36 -8.78 1.98
N ILE A 171 4.40 -8.29 0.74
CA ILE A 171 5.07 -7.01 0.42
C ILE A 171 4.44 -5.85 1.19
N VAL A 172 3.12 -5.76 1.25
CA VAL A 172 2.41 -4.70 1.99
C VAL A 172 2.73 -4.76 3.48
N GLU A 173 2.73 -5.96 4.07
CA GLU A 173 3.09 -6.18 5.47
C GLU A 173 4.55 -5.75 5.74
N GLY A 174 5.49 -6.14 4.87
CA GLY A 174 6.89 -5.75 4.99
C GLY A 174 7.10 -4.24 4.85
N VAL A 175 6.40 -3.58 3.93
CA VAL A 175 6.43 -2.12 3.77
C VAL A 175 5.88 -1.42 5.00
N LEU A 176 4.80 -1.93 5.61
CA LEU A 176 4.25 -1.38 6.85
C LEU A 176 5.23 -1.53 8.01
N MET A 177 5.90 -2.68 8.15
CA MET A 177 6.91 -2.92 9.19
C MET A 177 8.12 -1.98 9.04
N ILE A 178 8.77 -2.00 7.87
CA ILE A 178 9.96 -1.19 7.59
C ILE A 178 9.61 0.31 7.62
N GLY A 179 8.48 0.69 7.01
CA GLY A 179 8.00 2.07 6.96
C GLY A 179 7.71 2.62 8.35
N THR A 180 7.02 1.86 9.19
CA THR A 180 6.76 2.25 10.59
C THR A 180 8.06 2.40 11.38
N PHE A 181 8.99 1.46 11.23
CA PHE A 181 10.27 1.53 11.93
C PHE A 181 11.08 2.78 11.56
N LEU A 182 11.24 3.04 10.25
CA LEU A 182 11.98 4.20 9.74
C LEU A 182 11.31 5.52 10.15
N LEU A 183 9.98 5.60 10.03
CA LEU A 183 9.22 6.81 10.34
C LEU A 183 9.23 7.10 11.84
N ALA A 184 8.95 6.10 12.69
CA ALA A 184 8.98 6.25 14.14
C ALA A 184 10.37 6.72 14.62
N HIS A 185 11.43 6.08 14.13
CA HIS A 185 12.79 6.46 14.48
C HIS A 185 13.14 7.89 14.03
N ARG A 186 12.73 8.29 12.82
CA ARG A 186 12.93 9.65 12.29
C ARG A 186 12.17 10.69 13.12
N ILE A 187 10.93 10.42 13.51
CA ILE A 187 10.12 11.34 14.34
C ILE A 187 10.76 11.52 15.72
N MET A 188 11.22 10.43 16.35
CA MET A 188 11.72 10.46 17.72
C MET A 188 13.16 10.98 17.85
N THR A 189 14.04 10.70 16.87
CA THR A 189 15.47 11.07 16.93
C THR A 189 15.88 12.18 15.96
N GLY A 190 15.05 12.50 14.97
CA GLY A 190 15.48 13.32 13.84
C GLY A 190 16.53 12.64 12.95
N ASN A 191 16.73 11.33 13.02
CA ASN A 191 17.70 10.63 12.19
C ASN A 191 17.14 9.26 11.74
N TYR A 192 17.24 8.95 10.44
CA TYR A 192 16.80 7.65 9.90
C TYR A 192 17.97 6.69 9.63
N LYS A 193 19.22 7.17 9.71
CA LYS A 193 20.42 6.38 9.34
C LYS A 193 20.56 5.12 10.19
N MET A 194 20.29 5.23 11.49
CA MET A 194 20.38 4.10 12.41
C MET A 194 19.33 3.03 12.08
N ALA A 195 18.08 3.44 11.85
CA ALA A 195 17.02 2.53 11.47
C ALA A 195 17.30 1.89 10.10
N LEU A 196 17.81 2.65 9.14
CA LEU A 196 18.25 2.11 7.84
C LEU A 196 19.37 1.09 8.00
N PHE A 197 20.38 1.37 8.84
CA PHE A 197 21.46 0.44 9.12
C PHE A 197 20.93 -0.89 9.68
N VAL A 198 20.02 -0.84 10.65
CA VAL A 198 19.40 -2.05 11.22
C VAL A 198 18.65 -2.86 10.16
N VAL A 199 17.86 -2.21 9.30
CA VAL A 199 17.16 -2.88 8.18
C VAL A 199 18.17 -3.51 7.23
N LEU A 200 19.18 -2.77 6.79
CA LEU A 200 20.18 -3.28 5.84
C LEU A 200 20.95 -4.47 6.40
N VAL A 201 21.39 -4.41 7.66
CA VAL A 201 22.11 -5.51 8.31
C VAL A 201 21.22 -6.75 8.41
N GLY A 202 19.98 -6.61 8.89
CA GLY A 202 19.10 -7.78 9.02
C GLY A 202 18.84 -8.51 7.71
N TYR A 203 18.46 -7.75 6.68
CA TYR A 203 18.14 -8.34 5.39
C TYR A 203 19.37 -8.86 4.65
N SER A 204 20.53 -8.19 4.75
CA SER A 204 21.72 -8.60 4.02
C SER A 204 22.24 -9.97 4.46
N PHE A 205 22.35 -10.22 5.77
CA PHE A 205 22.81 -11.53 6.27
C PHE A 205 21.85 -12.65 5.89
N ALA A 206 20.54 -12.46 6.10
CA ALA A 206 19.52 -13.46 5.76
C ALA A 206 19.47 -13.76 4.25
N TRP A 207 19.48 -12.72 3.41
CA TRP A 207 19.42 -12.91 1.95
C TRP A 207 20.68 -13.53 1.38
N VAL A 208 21.86 -13.24 1.95
CA VAL A 208 23.08 -13.93 1.54
C VAL A 208 22.97 -15.43 1.82
N GLY A 209 22.41 -15.83 2.97
CA GLY A 209 22.10 -17.22 3.28
C GLY A 209 21.23 -17.88 2.21
N HIS A 210 20.07 -17.28 1.96
CA HIS A 210 19.10 -17.81 0.99
C HIS A 210 19.62 -17.86 -0.46
N PHE A 211 20.29 -16.80 -0.94
CA PHE A 211 20.64 -16.70 -2.36
C PHE A 211 21.95 -17.40 -2.74
N PHE A 212 22.88 -17.63 -1.81
CA PHE A 212 24.18 -18.25 -2.12
C PHE A 212 24.34 -19.65 -1.58
N PHE A 213 23.67 -20.00 -0.48
CA PHE A 213 23.82 -21.30 0.18
C PHE A 213 22.60 -22.19 -0.06
N GLU A 214 21.41 -21.72 0.29
CA GLU A 214 20.17 -22.51 0.07
C GLU A 214 19.68 -22.47 -1.38
N MET A 215 20.04 -21.43 -2.11
CA MET A 215 19.57 -21.18 -3.47
C MET A 215 18.03 -21.15 -3.60
N ASN A 216 17.35 -20.67 -2.56
CA ASN A 216 15.89 -20.55 -2.50
C ASN A 216 15.46 -19.08 -2.38
N ARG A 217 14.14 -18.87 -2.45
CA ARG A 217 13.57 -17.53 -2.27
C ARG A 217 13.22 -17.33 -0.79
N PRO A 218 13.67 -16.24 -0.15
CA PRO A 218 13.35 -15.94 1.23
C PRO A 218 11.83 -15.93 1.49
N ALA A 219 11.41 -16.63 2.55
CA ALA A 219 10.01 -16.68 2.98
C ALA A 219 9.46 -15.29 3.35
N THR A 220 10.34 -14.34 3.67
CA THR A 220 10.00 -12.94 3.99
C THR A 220 9.16 -12.24 2.92
N PHE A 221 9.24 -12.64 1.65
CA PHE A 221 8.42 -12.05 0.60
C PHE A 221 6.94 -12.43 0.70
N ILE A 222 6.63 -13.54 1.35
CA ILE A 222 5.26 -14.02 1.56
C ILE A 222 4.83 -13.79 3.02
N TYR A 223 5.73 -14.02 3.98
CA TYR A 223 5.46 -13.93 5.42
C TYR A 223 6.50 -13.10 6.19
N PRO A 224 6.50 -11.76 6.07
CA PRO A 224 7.49 -10.92 6.75
C PRO A 224 7.53 -11.08 8.27
N SER A 225 6.39 -11.01 8.94
CA SER A 225 6.33 -11.11 10.41
C SER A 225 6.71 -12.50 10.90
N PHE A 226 6.20 -13.56 10.24
CA PHE A 226 6.58 -14.93 10.62
C PHE A 226 8.03 -15.24 10.29
N SER A 227 8.58 -14.71 9.20
CA SER A 227 10.00 -14.86 8.86
C SER A 227 10.88 -14.24 9.95
N LEU A 228 10.58 -13.00 10.38
CA LEU A 228 11.32 -12.36 11.46
C LEU A 228 11.19 -13.16 12.78
N MET A 229 9.99 -13.63 13.10
CA MET A 229 9.78 -14.47 14.28
C MET A 229 10.48 -15.83 14.18
N GLY A 230 10.61 -16.37 12.97
CA GLY A 230 11.38 -17.56 12.65
C GLY A 230 12.87 -17.39 12.93
N ASP A 231 13.45 -16.25 12.54
CA ASP A 231 14.86 -15.92 12.81
C ASP A 231 15.16 -15.92 14.31
N TYR A 232 14.31 -15.28 15.12
CA TYR A 232 14.46 -15.27 16.58
C TYR A 232 14.22 -16.65 17.21
N ARG A 233 13.23 -17.42 16.72
CA ARG A 233 12.97 -18.77 17.22
C ARG A 233 14.11 -19.72 16.90
N MET A 234 14.64 -19.70 15.68
CA MET A 234 15.80 -20.49 15.29
C MET A 234 17.03 -20.11 16.11
N THR A 235 17.29 -18.80 16.29
CA THR A 235 18.40 -18.33 17.14
C THR A 235 18.25 -18.84 18.57
N PHE A 236 17.06 -18.75 19.15
CA PHE A 236 16.80 -19.27 20.50
C PHE A 236 16.98 -20.79 20.59
N ASN A 237 16.43 -21.55 19.63
CA ASN A 237 16.52 -23.01 19.61
C ASN A 237 17.97 -23.51 19.49
N VAL A 238 18.78 -22.85 18.67
CA VAL A 238 20.21 -23.18 18.53
C VAL A 238 20.99 -22.81 19.79
N LEU A 239 20.73 -21.63 20.39
CA LEU A 239 21.40 -21.22 21.62
C LEU A 239 21.05 -22.08 22.84
N THR A 240 19.85 -22.65 22.87
CA THR A 240 19.38 -23.54 23.94
C THR A 240 19.67 -25.02 23.67
N GLY A 241 20.24 -25.36 22.50
CA GLY A 241 20.56 -26.74 22.11
C GLY A 241 19.34 -27.59 21.76
N ILE A 242 18.17 -26.97 21.51
CA ILE A 242 16.96 -27.67 21.01
C ILE A 242 17.14 -28.09 19.56
N GLU A 243 17.79 -27.23 18.77
CA GLU A 243 18.17 -27.51 17.39
C GLU A 243 19.69 -27.47 17.28
N SER A 244 20.28 -28.34 16.44
CA SER A 244 21.70 -28.19 16.08
C SER A 244 21.90 -26.89 15.31
N LEU A 245 23.14 -26.42 15.11
CA LEU A 245 23.45 -25.46 14.05
C LEU A 245 23.46 -26.16 12.68
#